data_AF-A0A4Y4JYV9-F1
#
_entry.id   AF-A0A4Y4JYV9-F1
#
_cell.length_a   1.000
_cell.length_b   1.000
_cell.length_c   1.000
_cell.angle_alpha   90.00
_cell.angle_beta   90.00
_cell.angle_gamma   90.00
#
_symmetry.space_group_name_H-M   'P 1'
#
loop_
_entity.id
_entity.type
_entity.pdbx_description
1 polymer ?
#
loop_
_entity_poly.entity_id
_entity_poly.type
_entity_poly.pdbx_seq_one_letter_code
_entity_poly.pdbx_strand_id
1 'polypeptide(L)'
;MTTTTAGPAPRVLIADDQTLIRTGFRLILTARGIEVVGEAADGEEALAAASELRPDVVLMDIRMPNMDGLEATRRILERLPDCRVLILTTFDLDRYVYTALSVGASGFLLKDVTPEHLAAAVRLVDTGDALLAPSITRRLVERFASEPARTPTVHTDLATLTPRELEVLTLLARGLSNAELATELTLSEATVKSHVARIFAKLSLRDRAQAVVLAYETGLVRPGDFGASRPSGP
;
A
#
# COMPACT_ATOMS: atom_id res chain seq x y z
N MET A 1 27.72 15.57 -0.98
CA MET A 1 26.95 15.73 -2.23
C MET A 1 26.97 14.39 -2.94
N THR A 2 26.11 13.47 -2.51
CA THR A 2 26.03 12.09 -3.02
C THR A 2 24.84 12.01 -3.96
N THR A 3 25.13 11.89 -5.25
CA THR A 3 24.16 11.66 -6.32
C THR A 3 23.65 10.22 -6.19
N THR A 4 22.49 10.03 -5.58
CA THR A 4 21.73 8.78 -5.67
C THR A 4 21.34 8.60 -7.13
N THR A 5 21.88 7.58 -7.79
CA THR A 5 21.49 7.17 -9.14
C THR A 5 20.04 6.70 -9.06
N ALA A 6 19.09 7.58 -9.40
CA ALA A 6 17.69 7.21 -9.48
C ALA A 6 17.53 6.19 -10.62
N GLY A 7 16.86 5.07 -10.35
CA GLY A 7 16.46 4.12 -11.37
C GLY A 7 15.59 4.78 -12.46
N PRO A 8 15.19 4.04 -13.51
CA PRO A 8 14.27 4.56 -14.52
C PRO A 8 13.03 5.16 -13.85
N ALA A 9 12.53 6.27 -14.41
CA ALA A 9 11.38 6.96 -13.84
C ALA A 9 10.14 6.04 -13.86
N PRO A 10 9.33 6.00 -12.79
CA PRO A 10 8.13 5.16 -12.77
C PRO A 10 7.17 5.55 -13.89
N ARG A 11 6.60 4.55 -14.56
CA ARG A 11 5.57 4.70 -15.59
C ARG A 11 4.20 4.64 -14.93
N VAL A 12 3.47 5.74 -15.02
CA VAL A 12 2.22 5.95 -14.28
C VAL A 12 1.01 6.03 -15.21
N LEU A 13 -0.03 5.27 -14.88
CA LEU A 13 -1.38 5.42 -15.43
C LEU A 13 -2.25 6.16 -14.41
N ILE A 14 -3.04 7.14 -14.86
CA ILE A 14 -3.96 7.89 -13.99
C ILE A 14 -5.40 7.56 -14.36
N ALA A 15 -6.17 7.02 -13.41
CA ALA A 15 -7.59 6.70 -13.57
C ALA A 15 -8.43 7.54 -12.60
N ASP A 16 -9.26 8.43 -13.14
CA ASP A 16 -10.15 9.31 -12.37
C ASP A 16 -11.28 9.80 -13.28
N ASP A 17 -12.52 9.89 -12.79
CA ASP A 17 -13.65 10.35 -13.60
C ASP A 17 -13.60 11.86 -13.91
N GLN A 18 -12.82 12.62 -13.14
CA GLN A 18 -12.69 14.06 -13.29
C GLN A 18 -11.45 14.46 -14.12
N THR A 19 -11.70 14.94 -15.34
CA THR A 19 -10.67 15.43 -16.27
C THR A 19 -9.74 16.48 -15.64
N LEU A 20 -10.26 17.36 -14.78
CA LEU A 20 -9.45 18.37 -14.10
C LEU A 20 -8.41 17.73 -13.16
N ILE A 21 -8.81 16.68 -12.43
CA ILE A 21 -7.94 15.96 -11.52
C ILE A 21 -6.85 15.21 -12.30
N ARG A 22 -7.21 14.50 -13.37
CA ARG A 22 -6.21 13.80 -14.21
C ARG A 22 -5.19 14.76 -14.80
N THR A 23 -5.66 15.90 -15.34
CA THR A 23 -4.78 16.95 -15.88
C THR A 23 -3.84 17.49 -14.81
N GLY A 24 -4.36 17.79 -13.61
CA GLY A 24 -3.57 18.30 -12.49
C GLY A 24 -2.48 17.32 -12.06
N PHE A 25 -2.82 16.05 -11.86
CA PHE A 25 -1.85 15.02 -11.49
C PHE A 25 -0.82 14.78 -12.59
N ARG A 26 -1.24 14.75 -13.87
CA ARG A 26 -0.29 14.65 -14.98
C ARG A 26 0.76 15.75 -14.94
N LEU A 27 0.34 17.01 -14.77
CA LEU A 27 1.25 18.15 -14.69
C LEU A 27 2.20 18.03 -13.51
N ILE A 28 1.69 17.69 -12.32
CA ILE A 28 2.47 17.54 -11.09
C ILE A 28 3.55 16.46 -11.22
N LEU A 29 3.17 15.28 -11.74
CA LEU A 29 4.05 14.12 -11.89
C LEU A 29 5.11 14.36 -12.96
N THR A 30 4.70 14.86 -14.13
CA THR A 30 5.61 15.15 -15.25
C THR A 30 6.65 16.20 -14.84
N ALA A 31 6.24 17.26 -14.14
CA ALA A 31 7.16 18.28 -13.62
C ALA A 31 8.19 17.73 -12.62
N ARG A 32 7.96 16.54 -12.06
CA ARG A 32 8.84 15.85 -11.11
C ARG A 32 9.55 14.65 -11.72
N GLY A 33 9.59 14.56 -13.05
CA GLY A 33 10.30 13.52 -13.78
C GLY A 33 9.72 12.12 -13.55
N ILE A 34 8.39 12.03 -13.47
CA ILE A 34 7.62 10.78 -13.48
C ILE A 34 6.89 10.72 -14.82
N GLU A 35 6.97 9.57 -15.50
CA GLU A 35 6.39 9.40 -16.83
C GLU A 35 4.91 9.03 -16.71
N VAL A 36 4.01 9.84 -17.28
CA VAL A 36 2.57 9.52 -17.32
C VAL A 36 2.22 8.91 -18.67
N VAL A 37 2.13 7.58 -18.69
CA VAL A 37 1.97 6.78 -19.92
C VAL A 37 0.54 6.74 -20.45
N GLY A 38 -0.45 7.02 -19.61
CA GLY A 38 -1.86 6.98 -19.99
C GLY A 38 -2.78 7.66 -18.99
N GLU A 39 -4.03 7.85 -19.42
CA GLU A 39 -5.15 8.30 -18.61
C GLU A 39 -6.37 7.42 -18.90
N ALA A 40 -7.24 7.27 -17.90
CA ALA A 40 -8.52 6.59 -18.01
C ALA A 40 -9.61 7.36 -17.26
N ALA A 41 -10.81 7.44 -17.82
CA ALA A 41 -11.96 8.09 -17.20
C ALA A 41 -12.83 7.12 -16.37
N ASP A 42 -12.62 5.81 -16.52
CA ASP A 42 -13.28 4.79 -15.71
C ASP A 42 -12.44 3.53 -15.51
N GLY A 43 -12.97 2.57 -14.74
CA GLY A 43 -12.28 1.32 -14.45
C GLY A 43 -12.04 0.43 -15.67
N GLU A 44 -12.95 0.39 -16.65
CA GLU A 44 -12.81 -0.45 -17.85
C GLU A 44 -11.71 0.11 -18.76
N GLU A 45 -11.70 1.43 -18.95
CA GLU A 45 -10.61 2.13 -19.62
C GLU A 45 -9.27 1.91 -18.90
N ALA A 46 -9.27 1.97 -17.56
CA ALA A 46 -8.06 1.76 -16.77
C ALA A 46 -7.53 0.32 -16.93
N LEU A 47 -8.40 -0.68 -16.93
CA LEU A 47 -8.03 -2.08 -17.14
C LEU A 47 -7.48 -2.32 -18.56
N ALA A 48 -8.10 -1.73 -19.58
CA ALA A 48 -7.64 -1.81 -20.96
C ALA A 48 -6.26 -1.13 -21.12
N ALA A 49 -6.13 0.12 -20.65
CA ALA A 49 -4.89 0.89 -20.72
C ALA A 49 -3.76 0.22 -19.92
N ALA A 50 -4.05 -0.33 -18.74
CA ALA A 50 -3.04 -1.06 -17.96
C ALA A 50 -2.53 -2.29 -18.72
N SER A 51 -3.42 -3.03 -19.37
CA SER A 51 -3.06 -4.23 -20.14
C SER A 51 -2.17 -3.88 -21.34
N GLU A 52 -2.43 -2.77 -22.02
CA GLU A 52 -1.66 -2.30 -23.17
C GLU A 52 -0.33 -1.64 -22.77
N LEU A 53 -0.38 -0.69 -21.84
CA LEU A 53 0.75 0.17 -21.49
C LEU A 53 1.68 -0.47 -20.45
N ARG A 54 1.18 -1.45 -19.68
CA ARG A 54 1.92 -2.16 -18.62
C ARG A 54 2.61 -1.15 -17.68
N PRO A 55 1.87 -0.24 -17.01
CA PRO A 55 2.44 0.76 -16.12
C PRO A 55 3.06 0.10 -14.88
N ASP A 56 4.02 0.78 -14.26
CA ASP A 56 4.60 0.35 -12.98
C ASP A 56 3.64 0.70 -11.83
N VAL A 57 2.99 1.87 -11.92
CA VAL A 57 2.04 2.37 -10.92
C VAL A 57 0.74 2.85 -11.58
N VAL A 58 -0.39 2.49 -11.01
CA VAL A 58 -1.71 3.04 -11.35
C VAL A 58 -2.18 3.93 -10.19
N LEU A 59 -2.42 5.20 -10.47
CA LEU A 59 -3.18 6.08 -9.61
C LEU A 59 -4.67 5.86 -9.90
N MET A 60 -5.42 5.36 -8.92
CA MET A 60 -6.78 4.86 -9.12
C MET A 60 -7.78 5.55 -8.21
N ASP A 61 -8.70 6.34 -8.77
CA ASP A 61 -9.87 6.77 -8.01
C ASP A 61 -10.82 5.60 -7.76
N ILE A 62 -11.53 5.63 -6.64
CA ILE A 62 -12.51 4.60 -6.28
C ILE A 62 -13.81 4.82 -7.05
N ARG A 63 -14.30 6.07 -7.08
CA ARG A 63 -15.65 6.38 -7.53
C ARG A 63 -15.63 6.79 -9.00
N MET A 64 -15.72 5.80 -9.86
CA MET A 64 -15.79 5.98 -11.31
C MET A 64 -17.07 5.35 -11.88
N PRO A 65 -17.59 5.84 -13.02
CA PRO A 65 -18.72 5.22 -13.70
C PRO A 65 -18.36 3.84 -14.25
N ASN A 66 -19.36 3.04 -14.65
CA ASN A 66 -19.22 1.72 -15.28
C ASN A 66 -18.56 0.63 -14.40
N MET A 67 -17.27 0.77 -14.12
CA MET A 67 -16.51 -0.08 -13.20
C MET A 67 -15.78 0.80 -12.18
N ASP A 68 -16.01 0.51 -10.90
CA ASP A 68 -15.34 1.22 -9.81
C ASP A 68 -13.85 0.85 -9.72
N GLY A 69 -13.09 1.70 -9.02
CA GLY A 69 -11.65 1.53 -8.90
C GLY A 69 -11.21 0.30 -8.12
N LEU A 70 -12.05 -0.27 -7.25
CA LEU A 70 -11.71 -1.46 -6.47
C LEU A 70 -11.78 -2.71 -7.33
N GLU A 71 -12.85 -2.85 -8.11
CA GLU A 71 -12.99 -3.93 -9.07
C GLU A 71 -11.95 -3.82 -10.20
N ALA A 72 -11.67 -2.60 -10.68
CA ALA A 72 -10.59 -2.36 -11.63
C ALA A 72 -9.23 -2.77 -11.03
N THR A 73 -8.93 -2.39 -9.78
CA THR A 73 -7.71 -2.78 -9.06
C THR A 73 -7.55 -4.29 -9.01
N ARG A 74 -8.60 -5.01 -8.59
CA ARG A 74 -8.60 -6.48 -8.52
C ARG A 74 -8.22 -7.10 -9.87
N ARG A 75 -8.91 -6.69 -10.94
CA ARG A 75 -8.69 -7.23 -12.30
C ARG A 75 -7.32 -6.85 -12.87
N ILE A 76 -6.83 -5.65 -12.59
CA ILE A 76 -5.49 -5.21 -13.04
C ILE A 76 -4.44 -6.11 -12.39
N LEU A 77 -4.50 -6.33 -11.08
CA LEU A 77 -3.50 -7.10 -10.34
C LEU A 77 -3.53 -8.60 -10.67
N GLU A 78 -4.69 -9.15 -11.03
CA GLU A 78 -4.81 -10.52 -11.55
C GLU A 78 -4.05 -10.70 -12.89
N ARG A 79 -3.98 -9.65 -13.71
CA ARG A 79 -3.30 -9.69 -15.03
C ARG A 79 -1.86 -9.19 -14.97
N LEU A 80 -1.59 -8.25 -14.08
CA LEU A 80 -0.34 -7.51 -13.92
C LEU A 80 0.12 -7.61 -12.44
N PRO A 81 0.63 -8.76 -12.00
CA PRO A 81 0.97 -8.97 -10.58
C PRO A 81 2.09 -8.03 -10.09
N ASP A 82 2.94 -7.55 -10.99
CA ASP A 82 4.03 -6.63 -10.69
C ASP A 82 3.58 -5.15 -10.65
N CYS A 83 2.40 -4.85 -11.20
CA CYS A 83 1.84 -3.50 -11.20
C CYS A 83 1.45 -3.09 -9.77
N ARG A 84 1.72 -1.84 -9.42
CA ARG A 84 1.33 -1.27 -8.13
C ARG A 84 0.11 -0.38 -8.31
N VAL A 85 -0.81 -0.42 -7.35
CA VAL A 85 -2.01 0.42 -7.40
C VAL A 85 -2.07 1.31 -6.16
N LEU A 86 -2.04 2.62 -6.37
CA LEU A 86 -2.21 3.63 -5.34
C LEU A 86 -3.60 4.23 -5.46
N ILE A 87 -4.44 3.98 -4.46
CA ILE A 87 -5.82 4.46 -4.46
C ILE A 87 -5.87 5.93 -4.07
N LEU A 88 -6.62 6.73 -4.84
CA LEU A 88 -6.90 8.14 -4.58
C LEU A 88 -8.33 8.27 -4.06
N THR A 89 -8.55 9.02 -2.97
CA THR A 89 -9.91 9.24 -2.43
C THR A 89 -10.07 10.64 -1.85
N THR A 90 -11.28 11.18 -1.87
CA THR A 90 -11.55 12.54 -1.38
C THR A 90 -11.70 12.60 0.14
N PHE A 91 -12.63 11.86 0.77
CA PHE A 91 -12.90 12.05 2.21
C PHE A 91 -13.46 10.84 3.00
N ASP A 92 -13.68 9.68 2.38
CA ASP A 92 -14.36 8.54 3.04
C ASP A 92 -13.45 7.31 3.17
N LEU A 93 -12.34 7.53 3.89
CA LEU A 93 -11.25 6.55 4.07
C LEU A 93 -11.73 5.24 4.70
N ASP A 94 -12.69 5.29 5.64
CA ASP A 94 -12.91 4.15 6.55
C ASP A 94 -13.62 2.97 5.86
N ARG A 95 -14.54 3.24 4.92
CA ARG A 95 -15.30 2.19 4.24
C ARG A 95 -14.49 1.44 3.19
N TYR A 96 -13.52 2.10 2.56
CA TYR A 96 -12.83 1.52 1.40
C TYR A 96 -11.39 1.09 1.67
N VAL A 97 -10.74 1.58 2.72
CA VAL A 97 -9.33 1.25 2.98
C VAL A 97 -9.11 -0.26 3.12
N TYR A 98 -9.89 -0.95 3.96
CA TYR A 98 -9.73 -2.41 4.10
C TYR A 98 -10.01 -3.13 2.78
N THR A 99 -11.12 -2.80 2.11
CA THR A 99 -11.50 -3.43 0.85
C THR A 99 -10.44 -3.22 -0.24
N ALA A 100 -9.87 -2.02 -0.36
CA ALA A 100 -8.82 -1.79 -1.34
C ALA A 100 -7.54 -2.56 -0.99
N LEU A 101 -7.12 -2.62 0.28
CA LEU A 101 -5.96 -3.44 0.64
C LEU A 101 -6.21 -4.92 0.43
N SER A 102 -7.41 -5.43 0.74
CA SER A 102 -7.73 -6.85 0.58
C SER A 102 -7.80 -7.27 -0.90
N VAL A 103 -8.24 -6.39 -1.81
CA VAL A 103 -8.17 -6.66 -3.26
C VAL A 103 -6.79 -6.38 -3.86
N GLY A 104 -5.89 -5.76 -3.10
CA GLY A 104 -4.51 -5.62 -3.50
C GLY A 104 -4.00 -4.21 -3.82
N ALA A 105 -4.58 -3.16 -3.27
CA ALA A 105 -3.93 -1.85 -3.33
C ALA A 105 -2.59 -1.84 -2.57
N SER A 106 -1.61 -1.14 -3.12
CA SER A 106 -0.29 -0.92 -2.51
C SER A 106 -0.25 0.34 -1.63
N GLY A 107 -1.30 1.14 -1.59
CA GLY A 107 -1.41 2.28 -0.69
C GLY A 107 -2.65 3.13 -0.93
N PHE A 108 -2.77 4.19 -0.13
CA PHE A 108 -3.80 5.21 -0.28
C PHE A 108 -3.23 6.60 -0.19
N LEU A 109 -3.85 7.50 -0.93
CA LEU A 109 -3.57 8.92 -0.89
C LEU A 109 -4.88 9.70 -0.96
N LEU A 110 -4.96 10.80 -0.21
CA LEU A 110 -6.07 11.73 -0.35
C LEU A 110 -5.89 12.58 -1.62
N LYS A 111 -6.98 13.01 -2.24
CA LYS A 111 -6.91 13.89 -3.44
C LYS A 111 -6.40 15.30 -3.13
N ASP A 112 -6.28 15.70 -1.85
CA ASP A 112 -5.80 17.01 -1.39
C ASP A 112 -4.30 17.04 -1.02
N VAL A 113 -3.54 15.98 -1.33
CA VAL A 113 -2.12 15.95 -1.04
C VAL A 113 -1.33 17.01 -1.78
N THR A 114 -0.23 17.44 -1.18
CA THR A 114 0.68 18.36 -1.85
C THR A 114 1.35 17.68 -3.06
N PRO A 115 1.72 18.45 -4.10
CA PRO A 115 2.42 17.92 -5.27
C PRO A 115 3.69 17.11 -4.95
N GLU A 116 4.43 17.51 -3.91
CA GLU A 116 5.63 16.83 -3.43
C GLU A 116 5.29 15.44 -2.87
N HIS A 117 4.25 15.38 -2.04
CA HIS A 117 3.80 14.13 -1.44
C HIS A 117 3.27 13.17 -2.50
N LEU A 118 2.55 13.64 -3.53
CA LEU A 118 2.09 12.78 -4.62
C LEU A 118 3.25 12.10 -5.37
N ALA A 119 4.29 12.86 -5.72
CA ALA A 119 5.43 12.28 -6.43
C ALA A 119 6.28 11.36 -5.54
N ALA A 120 6.47 11.74 -4.27
CA ALA A 120 7.13 10.88 -3.29
C ALA A 120 6.36 9.57 -3.10
N ALA A 121 5.02 9.64 -3.07
CA ALA A 121 4.14 8.49 -2.93
C ALA A 121 4.28 7.48 -4.07
N VAL A 122 4.25 7.97 -5.31
CA VAL A 122 4.45 7.12 -6.50
C VAL A 122 5.81 6.43 -6.45
N ARG A 123 6.88 7.18 -6.16
CA ARG A 123 8.23 6.61 -6.10
C ARG A 123 8.38 5.58 -4.97
N LEU A 124 7.73 5.81 -3.82
CA LEU A 124 7.78 4.86 -2.71
C LEU A 124 7.09 3.55 -3.09
N VAL A 125 5.87 3.65 -3.62
CA VAL A 125 5.06 2.49 -4.03
C VAL A 125 5.72 1.68 -5.14
N ASP A 126 6.34 2.36 -6.12
CA ASP A 126 7.12 1.75 -7.19
C ASP A 126 8.26 0.86 -6.66
N THR A 127 8.96 1.32 -5.62
CA THR A 127 10.02 0.53 -4.97
C THR A 127 9.51 -0.62 -4.08
N GLY A 128 8.19 -0.82 -3.99
CA GLY A 128 7.56 -1.86 -3.16
C GLY A 128 7.36 -1.47 -1.70
N ASP A 129 7.80 -0.28 -1.30
CA ASP A 129 7.48 0.32 -0.01
C ASP A 129 6.02 0.85 -0.06
N ALA A 130 5.08 0.10 0.53
CA ALA A 130 3.69 0.55 0.60
C ALA A 130 3.57 1.80 1.50
N LEU A 131 2.86 2.82 1.00
CA LEU A 131 2.43 3.96 1.81
C LEU A 131 1.25 3.54 2.69
N LEU A 132 1.57 2.95 3.84
CA LEU A 132 0.64 2.88 4.95
C LEU A 132 1.06 3.90 6.00
N ALA A 133 0.41 5.07 5.97
CA ALA A 133 0.56 6.02 7.07
C ALA A 133 0.09 5.36 8.37
N PRO A 134 0.71 5.63 9.54
CA PRO A 134 0.27 5.10 10.82
C PRO A 134 -1.23 5.33 11.11
N SER A 135 -1.79 6.41 10.58
CA SER A 135 -3.23 6.70 10.62
C SER A 135 -4.08 5.69 9.85
N ILE A 136 -3.61 5.17 8.72
CA ILE A 136 -4.27 4.11 7.95
C ILE A 136 -4.22 2.79 8.72
N THR A 137 -3.07 2.46 9.32
CA THR A 137 -2.95 1.30 10.21
C THR A 137 -3.92 1.39 11.39
N ARG A 138 -4.01 2.55 12.06
CA ARG A 138 -4.98 2.78 13.14
C ARG A 138 -6.44 2.67 12.67
N ARG A 139 -6.77 3.11 11.46
CA ARG A 139 -8.14 2.98 10.94
C ARG A 139 -8.50 1.53 10.61
N LEU A 140 -7.57 0.77 10.04
CA LEU A 140 -7.74 -0.68 9.86
C LEU A 140 -8.04 -1.36 11.21
N VAL A 141 -7.32 -0.96 12.26
CA VAL A 141 -7.54 -1.42 13.63
C VAL A 141 -8.97 -1.14 14.12
N GLU A 142 -9.43 0.10 14.00
CA GLU A 142 -10.75 0.53 14.47
C GLU A 142 -11.90 -0.22 13.76
N ARG A 143 -11.76 -0.50 12.46
CA ARG A 143 -12.74 -1.29 11.71
C ARG A 143 -12.78 -2.75 12.15
N PHE A 144 -11.64 -3.40 12.34
CA PHE A 144 -11.58 -4.77 12.83
C PHE A 144 -12.04 -4.91 14.28
N ALA A 145 -11.90 -3.86 15.11
CA ALA A 145 -12.47 -3.82 16.45
C ALA A 145 -14.00 -3.81 16.45
N SER A 146 -14.60 -3.33 15.35
CA SER A 146 -16.04 -3.08 15.22
C SER A 146 -16.80 -4.22 14.53
N GLU A 147 -16.13 -5.11 13.80
CA GLU A 147 -16.77 -6.32 13.21
C GLU A 147 -16.71 -7.51 14.18
N PRO A 148 -17.81 -8.26 14.40
CA PRO A 148 -17.76 -9.54 15.10
C PRO A 148 -16.77 -10.45 14.38
N ALA A 149 -15.79 -10.98 15.10
CA ALA A 149 -14.66 -11.75 14.60
C ALA A 149 -15.05 -12.63 13.40
N ARG A 150 -14.72 -12.17 12.18
CA ARG A 150 -14.76 -13.05 11.01
C ARG A 150 -13.74 -14.14 11.26
N THR A 151 -14.18 -15.38 11.15
CA THR A 151 -13.30 -16.56 11.18
C THR A 151 -12.16 -16.32 10.19
N PRO A 152 -10.89 -16.44 10.62
CA PRO A 152 -9.75 -16.18 9.74
C PRO A 152 -9.81 -17.14 8.55
N THR A 153 -10.12 -16.61 7.38
CA THR A 153 -10.11 -17.37 6.12
C THR A 153 -8.80 -17.11 5.40
N VAL A 154 -8.21 -18.20 4.91
CA VAL A 154 -6.86 -18.36 4.31
C VAL A 154 -5.75 -18.50 5.35
N HIS A 155 -5.47 -19.76 5.72
CA HIS A 155 -4.26 -20.16 6.42
C HIS A 155 -3.03 -19.96 5.51
N THR A 156 -2.50 -18.75 5.43
CA THR A 156 -1.09 -18.59 5.05
C THR A 156 -0.28 -19.04 6.26
N ASP A 157 0.47 -20.13 6.12
CA ASP A 157 1.14 -20.77 7.24
C ASP A 157 2.31 -19.90 7.76
N LEU A 158 2.02 -19.09 8.78
CA LEU A 158 3.01 -18.31 9.51
C LEU A 158 4.09 -19.19 10.16
N ALA A 159 3.89 -20.51 10.28
CA ALA A 159 4.90 -21.44 10.82
C ALA A 159 6.16 -21.52 9.94
N THR A 160 6.09 -21.06 8.70
CA THR A 160 7.26 -20.92 7.80
C THR A 160 8.21 -19.79 8.21
N LEU A 161 7.77 -18.88 9.08
CA LEU A 161 8.57 -17.77 9.60
C LEU A 161 9.38 -18.20 10.83
N THR A 162 10.62 -17.73 10.89
CA THR A 162 11.41 -17.81 12.12
C THR A 162 10.82 -16.89 13.20
N PRO A 163 11.15 -17.10 14.49
CA PRO A 163 10.69 -16.22 15.57
C PRO A 163 11.03 -14.74 15.33
N ARG A 164 12.20 -14.46 14.75
CA ARG A 164 12.63 -13.10 14.42
C ARG A 164 11.84 -12.50 13.26
N GLU A 165 11.51 -13.29 12.25
CA GLU A 165 10.67 -12.84 11.13
C GLU A 165 9.24 -12.57 11.57
N LEU A 166 8.71 -13.38 12.50
CA LEU A 166 7.39 -13.16 13.09
C LEU A 166 7.34 -11.87 13.91
N GLU A 167 8.39 -11.58 14.69
CA GLU A 167 8.54 -10.33 15.43
C GLU A 167 8.58 -9.10 14.49
N VAL A 168 9.39 -9.17 13.43
CA VAL A 168 9.45 -8.12 12.39
C VAL A 168 8.09 -7.91 11.75
N LEU A 169 7.39 -8.99 11.35
CA LEU A 169 6.07 -8.91 10.75
C LEU A 169 5.05 -8.26 11.69
N THR A 170 5.09 -8.61 12.98
CA THR A 170 4.20 -8.05 14.00
C THR A 170 4.40 -6.54 14.15
N LEU A 171 5.64 -6.08 14.30
CA LEU A 171 5.95 -4.65 14.43
C LEU A 171 5.65 -3.87 13.14
N LEU A 172 5.92 -4.47 11.98
CA LEU A 172 5.57 -3.90 10.68
C LEU A 172 4.06 -3.70 10.55
N ALA A 173 3.27 -4.70 10.96
CA ALA A 173 1.81 -4.65 10.97
C ALA A 173 1.23 -3.65 11.98
N ARG A 174 2.01 -3.30 13.03
CA ARG A 174 1.73 -2.18 13.92
C ARG A 174 2.06 -0.81 13.32
N GLY A 175 2.52 -0.76 12.08
CA GLY A 175 2.74 0.48 11.34
C GLY A 175 4.13 1.10 11.54
N LEU A 176 5.08 0.40 12.18
CA LEU A 176 6.44 0.90 12.38
C LEU A 176 7.20 0.96 11.05
N SER A 177 7.71 2.12 10.68
CA SER A 177 8.61 2.31 9.54
C SER A 177 9.88 1.46 9.66
N ASN A 178 10.65 1.31 8.57
CA ASN A 178 11.90 0.56 8.60
C ASN A 178 12.94 1.17 9.56
N ALA A 179 12.93 2.49 9.75
CA ALA A 179 13.78 3.19 10.70
C ALA A 179 13.35 2.94 12.17
N GLU A 180 12.04 2.94 12.43
CA GLU A 180 11.50 2.60 13.75
C GLU A 180 11.74 1.12 14.08
N LEU A 181 11.54 0.22 13.11
CA LEU A 181 11.90 -1.20 13.22
C LEU A 181 13.39 -1.38 13.52
N ALA A 182 14.26 -0.66 12.81
CA ALA A 182 15.70 -0.72 13.02
C ALA A 182 16.07 -0.30 14.45
N THR A 183 15.42 0.76 14.96
CA THR A 183 15.61 1.25 16.32
C THR A 183 15.11 0.23 17.35
N GLU A 184 13.86 -0.21 17.23
CA GLU A 184 13.22 -1.14 18.18
C GLU A 184 13.95 -2.49 18.24
N LEU A 185 14.41 -2.98 17.08
CA LEU A 185 15.07 -4.27 16.96
C LEU A 185 16.58 -4.20 17.14
N THR A 186 17.15 -3.01 17.35
CA THR A 186 18.61 -2.75 17.40
C THR A 186 19.33 -3.33 16.18
N LEU A 187 18.81 -3.05 14.98
CA LEU A 187 19.34 -3.47 13.69
C LEU A 187 19.66 -2.26 12.81
N SER A 188 20.42 -2.47 11.73
CA SER A 188 20.52 -1.46 10.67
C SER A 188 19.28 -1.49 9.77
N GLU A 189 18.93 -0.35 9.16
CA GLU A 189 17.83 -0.29 8.19
C GLU A 189 18.03 -1.25 7.01
N ALA A 190 19.26 -1.46 6.55
CA ALA A 190 19.57 -2.40 5.49
C ALA A 190 19.24 -3.85 5.89
N THR A 191 19.50 -4.21 7.15
CA THR A 191 19.14 -5.53 7.69
C THR A 191 17.63 -5.67 7.81
N VAL A 192 16.91 -4.64 8.26
CA VAL A 192 15.43 -4.63 8.30
C VAL A 192 14.85 -4.84 6.91
N LYS A 193 15.32 -4.08 5.89
CA LYS A 193 14.89 -4.26 4.50
C LYS A 193 15.09 -5.69 4.00
N SER A 194 16.22 -6.30 4.35
CA SER A 194 16.51 -7.69 4.00
C SER A 194 15.56 -8.69 4.68
N HIS A 195 15.20 -8.47 5.94
CA HIS A 195 14.19 -9.28 6.63
C HIS A 195 12.81 -9.12 5.99
N VAL A 196 12.38 -7.89 5.74
CA VAL A 196 11.08 -7.58 5.12
C VAL A 196 10.96 -8.24 3.74
N ALA A 197 11.99 -8.11 2.90
CA ALA A 197 12.01 -8.75 1.59
C ALA A 197 11.90 -10.29 1.66
N ARG A 198 12.57 -10.93 2.63
CA ARG A 198 12.47 -12.39 2.83
C ARG A 198 11.09 -12.81 3.34
N ILE A 199 10.50 -12.05 4.25
CA ILE A 199 9.14 -12.31 4.76
C ILE A 199 8.16 -12.24 3.59
N PHE A 200 8.25 -11.20 2.76
CA PHE A 200 7.39 -11.04 1.59
C PHE A 200 7.55 -12.19 0.62
N ALA A 201 8.77 -12.60 0.32
CA ALA A 201 9.03 -13.76 -0.53
C ALA A 201 8.45 -15.07 0.05
N LYS A 202 8.66 -15.34 1.34
CA LYS A 202 8.17 -16.56 2.01
C LYS A 202 6.65 -16.66 2.05
N LEU A 203 5.99 -15.53 2.29
CA LEU A 203 4.54 -15.45 2.44
C LEU A 203 3.84 -15.08 1.12
N SER A 204 4.58 -14.98 0.01
CA SER A 204 4.08 -14.54 -1.29
C SER A 204 3.34 -13.19 -1.24
N LEU A 205 3.84 -12.27 -0.42
CA LEU A 205 3.29 -10.92 -0.28
C LEU A 205 3.98 -10.00 -1.26
N ARG A 206 3.19 -9.19 -1.97
CA ARG A 206 3.77 -8.26 -2.95
C ARG A 206 4.32 -6.98 -2.31
N ASP A 207 3.79 -6.56 -1.18
CA ASP A 207 4.16 -5.32 -0.52
C ASP A 207 3.79 -5.31 0.96
N ARG A 208 4.21 -4.23 1.63
CA ARG A 208 3.93 -3.99 3.04
C ARG A 208 2.44 -3.91 3.35
N ALA A 209 1.60 -3.47 2.41
CA ALA A 209 0.16 -3.37 2.63
C ALA A 209 -0.47 -4.76 2.80
N GLN A 210 -0.08 -5.72 1.96
CA GLN A 210 -0.49 -7.12 2.10
C GLN A 210 -0.01 -7.75 3.41
N ALA A 211 1.19 -7.40 3.87
CA ALA A 211 1.70 -7.89 5.15
C ALA A 211 0.85 -7.42 6.34
N VAL A 212 0.36 -6.18 6.31
CA VAL A 212 -0.57 -5.66 7.31
C VAL A 212 -1.89 -6.40 7.27
N VAL A 213 -2.50 -6.57 6.09
CA VAL A 213 -3.77 -7.33 5.93
C VAL A 213 -3.62 -8.74 6.47
N LEU A 214 -2.56 -9.45 6.07
CA LEU A 214 -2.30 -10.81 6.51
C LEU A 214 -2.18 -10.92 8.04
N ALA A 215 -1.47 -10.00 8.68
CA ALA A 215 -1.32 -10.00 10.14
C ALA A 215 -2.67 -9.83 10.86
N TYR A 216 -3.63 -9.11 10.28
CA TYR A 216 -4.99 -9.04 10.82
C TYR A 216 -5.81 -10.30 10.53
N GLU A 217 -5.77 -10.78 9.30
CA GLU A 217 -6.52 -11.98 8.89
C GLU A 217 -6.08 -13.23 9.65
N THR A 218 -4.81 -13.31 10.06
CA THR A 218 -4.29 -14.40 10.90
C THR A 218 -4.49 -14.16 12.40
N GLY A 219 -4.93 -12.97 12.79
CA GLY A 219 -5.05 -12.54 14.20
C GLY A 219 -3.71 -12.35 14.90
N LEU A 220 -2.60 -12.24 14.15
CA LEU A 220 -1.25 -11.95 14.66
C LEU A 220 -1.17 -10.59 15.34
N VAL A 221 -1.90 -9.60 14.82
CA VAL A 221 -2.10 -8.30 15.46
C VAL A 221 -3.58 -8.12 15.74
N ARG A 222 -3.91 -7.69 16.96
CA ARG A 222 -5.29 -7.38 17.35
C ARG A 222 -5.49 -5.89 17.60
N PRO A 223 -6.71 -5.39 17.40
CA PRO A 223 -7.06 -4.06 17.85
C PRO A 223 -6.79 -3.86 19.34
N GLY A 224 -6.02 -2.82 19.69
CA GLY A 224 -5.59 -2.52 21.06
C GLY A 224 -4.10 -2.75 21.35
N ASP A 225 -3.37 -3.49 20.51
CA ASP A 225 -1.92 -3.71 20.67
C ASP A 225 -1.06 -2.45 20.45
N PHE A 226 -1.68 -1.37 19.99
CA PHE A 226 -1.08 -0.07 19.66
C PHE A 226 -0.83 0.83 20.88
N GLY A 227 -1.26 0.40 22.06
CA GLY A 227 -1.25 1.21 23.29
C GLY A 227 -0.62 0.55 24.51
N ALA A 228 -0.08 -0.67 24.42
CA ALA A 228 0.62 -1.29 25.54
C ALA A 228 2.04 -0.75 25.70
N SER A 229 2.17 0.56 25.95
CA SER A 229 3.25 1.04 26.80
C SER A 229 3.18 0.26 28.11
N ARG A 230 4.26 -0.45 28.43
CA ARG A 230 4.40 -1.33 29.61
C ARG A 230 3.76 -0.68 30.85
N PRO A 231 3.01 -1.42 31.67
CA PRO A 231 2.68 -0.94 33.00
C PRO A 231 3.99 -0.70 33.75
N SER A 232 4.25 0.56 34.08
CA SER A 232 5.25 0.93 35.08
C SER A 232 4.89 0.14 36.34
N GLY A 233 5.76 -0.80 36.70
CA GLY A 233 5.63 -1.61 37.92
C GLY A 233 5.69 -0.75 39.18
N PRO A 234 5.34 -1.36 40.34
CA PRO A 234 4.82 -0.70 41.54
C PRO A 234 5.76 0.31 42.19
#